data_AF-A0A973FII5-F1
#
_entry.id   AF-A0A973FII5-F1
#
_cell.length_a   1.000
_cell.length_b   1.000
_cell.length_c   1.000
_cell.angle_alpha   90.00
_cell.angle_beta   90.00
_cell.angle_gamma   90.00
#
_symmetry.space_group_name_H-M   'P 1'
#
loop_
_entity.id
_entity.type
_entity.pdbx_description
1 polymer ?
#
loop_
_entity_poly.entity_id
_entity_poly.type
_entity_poly.pdbx_seq_one_letter_code
_entity_poly.pdbx_strand_id
1 'polypeptide(L)'
;MTFELKQSLKLSQQLIMTPQLQQAIKLLQLSRIELVDMIQQEMEENPLLEEPATEEFGEEGAPAPEVGEVKTAERTGEVTGEGDGKEDFDWDSYLEDYGPMRVTYDREEDEGPSWENMLSRKTTLTDHLMWQLGLSRLSEIERKIGEEIIGNLDSSGYLAATVEEIAEPVKASPEVVEKVLAKIQEFDPPGIAARDLKECLMAQAKVLGVQNPLIETIIREHLHDLETKNYNNIAKKLKVPLTDILDAIFLISRMDPKPGLVYSDEGPQYIIPDVFVFKVSDEYKIILNDEGLPRLRISNFYREILGGASEGPTSADECKKYIKERLQSATWLIKSIQQRQRTIFRVTESIVKFQREFFDQGIQFL
;
A
#
# COMPACT_ATOMS: atom_id res chain seq x y z
N MET A 1 -76.27 -20.36 -9.72
CA MET A 1 -75.07 -19.73 -9.14
C MET A 1 -74.05 -19.57 -10.24
N THR A 2 -73.99 -18.37 -10.82
CA THR A 2 -73.07 -17.98 -11.89
C THR A 2 -71.71 -17.68 -11.26
N PHE A 3 -70.69 -18.47 -11.58
CA PHE A 3 -69.32 -18.21 -11.15
C PHE A 3 -68.74 -17.07 -11.99
N GLU A 4 -68.59 -15.89 -11.39
CA GLU A 4 -67.77 -14.81 -11.95
C GLU A 4 -66.30 -15.14 -11.76
N LEU A 5 -65.59 -15.38 -12.87
CA LEU A 5 -64.15 -15.56 -12.87
C LEU A 5 -63.47 -14.19 -12.78
N LYS A 6 -63.12 -13.74 -11.57
CA LYS A 6 -62.30 -12.54 -11.37
C LYS A 6 -60.82 -12.89 -11.56
N GLN A 7 -60.25 -12.46 -12.67
CA GLN A 7 -58.81 -12.53 -12.93
C GLN A 7 -58.13 -11.30 -12.32
N SER A 8 -57.33 -11.48 -11.27
CA SER A 8 -56.51 -10.40 -10.69
C SER A 8 -55.07 -10.51 -11.19
N LEU A 9 -54.61 -9.51 -11.95
CA LEU A 9 -53.21 -9.37 -12.33
C LEU A 9 -52.41 -8.94 -11.09
N LYS A 10 -51.59 -9.84 -10.55
CA LYS A 10 -50.55 -9.49 -9.57
C LYS A 10 -49.28 -9.11 -10.34
N LEU A 11 -48.92 -7.83 -10.32
CA LEU A 11 -47.62 -7.36 -10.79
C LEU A 11 -46.56 -7.76 -9.75
N SER A 12 -45.81 -8.84 -10.00
CA SER A 12 -44.62 -9.14 -9.22
C SER A 12 -43.40 -8.55 -9.95
N GLN A 13 -42.88 -7.42 -9.46
CA GLN A 13 -41.56 -6.94 -9.87
C GLN A 13 -40.52 -7.94 -9.35
N GLN A 14 -40.09 -8.86 -10.20
CA GLN A 14 -38.86 -9.59 -9.97
C GLN A 14 -37.71 -8.68 -10.42
N LEU A 15 -36.82 -8.32 -9.49
CA LEU A 15 -35.54 -7.69 -9.83
C LEU A 15 -34.74 -8.69 -10.68
N ILE A 16 -34.89 -8.62 -12.00
CA ILE A 16 -34.06 -9.38 -12.92
C ILE A 16 -32.69 -8.71 -12.89
N MET A 17 -31.72 -9.42 -12.31
CA MET A 17 -30.35 -8.94 -12.20
C MET A 17 -29.75 -8.84 -13.60
N THR A 18 -29.61 -7.64 -14.15
CA THR A 18 -28.92 -7.46 -15.43
C THR A 18 -27.42 -7.71 -15.23
N PRO A 19 -26.70 -8.25 -16.24
CA PRO A 19 -25.26 -8.48 -16.14
C PRO A 19 -24.49 -7.18 -15.81
N GLN A 20 -24.98 -6.04 -16.30
CA GLN A 20 -24.46 -4.72 -15.96
C GLN A 20 -24.61 -4.38 -14.47
N LEU A 21 -25.75 -4.71 -13.84
CA LEU A 21 -25.93 -4.52 -12.40
C LEU A 21 -25.02 -5.47 -11.58
N GLN A 22 -24.82 -6.71 -12.04
CA GLN A 22 -23.87 -7.63 -11.40
C GLN A 22 -22.44 -7.10 -11.43
N GLN A 23 -22.01 -6.57 -12.57
CA GLN A 23 -20.69 -5.99 -12.73
C GLN A 23 -20.53 -4.70 -11.89
N ALA A 24 -21.57 -3.86 -11.81
CA ALA A 24 -21.55 -2.65 -10.97
C ALA A 24 -21.48 -2.99 -9.46
N ILE A 25 -22.21 -4.00 -9.00
CA ILE A 25 -22.11 -4.49 -7.62
C ILE A 25 -20.72 -5.09 -7.36
N LYS A 26 -20.16 -5.82 -8.32
CA LYS A 26 -18.80 -6.32 -8.22
C LYS A 26 -17.80 -5.17 -8.06
N LEU A 27 -17.92 -4.11 -8.86
CA LEU A 27 -17.10 -2.89 -8.76
C LEU A 27 -17.19 -2.17 -7.40
N LEU A 28 -18.36 -2.20 -6.74
CA LEU A 28 -18.54 -1.66 -5.39
C LEU A 28 -17.77 -2.46 -4.33
N GLN A 29 -17.62 -3.77 -4.53
CA GLN A 29 -16.99 -4.67 -3.56
C GLN A 29 -15.47 -4.76 -3.71
N LEU A 30 -14.92 -4.35 -4.85
CA LEU A 30 -13.48 -4.39 -5.09
C LEU A 30 -12.75 -3.39 -4.20
N SER A 31 -11.62 -3.86 -3.66
CA SER A 31 -10.66 -2.98 -3.01
C SER A 31 -10.12 -1.94 -4.00
N ARG A 32 -9.54 -0.88 -3.47
CA ARG A 32 -9.02 0.20 -4.30
C ARG A 32 -7.91 -0.25 -5.25
N ILE A 33 -7.02 -1.13 -4.79
CA ILE A 33 -5.94 -1.70 -5.62
C ILE A 33 -6.51 -2.52 -6.79
N GLU A 34 -7.49 -3.39 -6.50
CA GLU A 34 -8.15 -4.19 -7.54
C GLU A 34 -8.93 -3.32 -8.54
N LEU A 35 -9.48 -2.18 -8.10
CA LEU A 35 -10.12 -1.22 -9.00
C LEU A 35 -9.10 -0.58 -9.95
N VAL A 36 -7.94 -0.17 -9.44
CA VAL A 36 -6.87 0.42 -10.26
C VAL A 36 -6.37 -0.59 -11.29
N ASP A 37 -6.09 -1.82 -10.87
CA ASP A 37 -5.65 -2.90 -11.75
C ASP A 37 -6.68 -3.18 -12.86
N MET A 38 -7.98 -3.23 -12.51
CA MET A 38 -9.04 -3.40 -13.50
C MET A 38 -9.12 -2.21 -14.45
N ILE A 39 -9.01 -0.97 -13.96
CA ILE A 39 -9.05 0.21 -14.83
C ILE A 39 -7.86 0.20 -15.79
N GLN A 40 -6.67 -0.18 -15.33
CA GLN A 40 -5.50 -0.32 -16.19
C GLN A 40 -5.73 -1.37 -17.28
N GLN A 41 -6.27 -2.54 -16.93
CA GLN A 41 -6.61 -3.57 -17.91
C GLN A 41 -7.64 -3.07 -18.94
N GLU A 42 -8.70 -2.39 -18.49
CA GLU A 42 -9.72 -1.84 -19.39
C GLU A 42 -9.14 -0.73 -20.29
N MET A 43 -8.17 0.04 -19.80
CA MET A 43 -7.46 1.05 -20.58
C MET A 43 -6.53 0.41 -21.64
N GLU A 44 -5.93 -0.74 -21.36
CA GLU A 44 -5.16 -1.53 -22.34
C GLU A 44 -6.08 -2.15 -23.42
N GLU A 45 -7.26 -2.62 -23.03
CA GLU A 45 -8.23 -3.25 -23.95
C GLU A 45 -9.04 -2.23 -24.77
N ASN A 46 -9.23 -1.01 -24.25
CA ASN A 46 -10.07 0.00 -24.87
C ASN A 46 -9.28 1.23 -25.34
N PRO A 47 -9.03 1.38 -26.65
CA PRO A 47 -8.27 2.51 -27.19
C PRO A 47 -8.99 3.87 -27.06
N LEU A 48 -10.24 3.89 -26.59
CA LEU A 48 -11.02 5.12 -26.40
C LEU A 48 -10.81 5.77 -25.03
N LEU A 49 -10.28 5.02 -24.06
CA LEU A 49 -10.03 5.52 -22.72
C LEU A 49 -8.65 6.18 -22.70
N GLU A 50 -8.64 7.46 -22.35
CA GLU A 50 -7.41 8.22 -22.13
C GLU A 50 -7.38 8.69 -20.68
N GLU A 51 -6.24 8.47 -20.02
CA GLU A 51 -5.90 9.21 -18.83
C GLU A 51 -5.31 10.56 -19.29
N PRO A 52 -5.94 11.70 -18.94
CA PRO A 52 -5.28 12.98 -19.14
C PRO A 52 -4.02 12.96 -18.29
N ALA A 53 -2.86 13.22 -18.91
CA ALA A 53 -1.65 13.48 -18.15
C ALA A 53 -2.00 14.54 -17.11
N THR A 54 -1.87 14.18 -15.83
CA THR A 54 -1.93 15.13 -14.73
C THR A 54 -0.78 16.09 -14.90
N GLU A 55 -1.02 17.20 -15.60
CA GLU A 55 -0.30 18.43 -15.31
C GLU A 55 -0.68 18.78 -13.87
N GLU A 56 0.30 18.66 -12.97
CA GLU A 56 0.20 19.23 -11.63
C GLU A 56 -0.18 20.70 -11.82
N PHE A 57 -1.36 21.08 -11.33
CA PHE A 57 -1.71 22.47 -11.17
C PHE A 57 -0.70 23.06 -10.17
N GLY A 58 0.36 23.69 -10.68
CA GLY A 58 1.16 24.63 -9.92
C GLY A 58 0.25 25.72 -9.38
N GLU A 59 0.16 25.83 -8.06
CA GLU A 59 -0.46 26.96 -7.38
C GLU A 59 0.33 28.24 -7.69
N GLU A 60 0.01 28.94 -8.78
CA GLU A 60 0.33 30.37 -8.90
C GLU A 60 -0.91 31.18 -9.30
N GLY A 61 -1.44 31.85 -8.28
CA GLY A 61 -2.32 33.02 -8.28
C GLY A 61 -2.99 33.47 -9.58
N ALA A 62 -4.27 33.15 -9.72
CA ALA A 62 -5.24 33.97 -10.44
C ALA A 62 -6.56 34.06 -9.63
N PRO A 63 -7.26 35.20 -9.66
CA PRO A 63 -8.20 35.59 -8.61
C PRO A 63 -9.49 34.76 -8.62
N ALA A 64 -10.10 34.64 -7.44
CA ALA A 64 -11.36 33.96 -7.21
C ALA A 64 -12.45 34.35 -8.23
N PRO A 65 -13.11 33.38 -8.89
CA PRO A 65 -14.33 33.68 -9.61
C PRO A 65 -15.43 34.00 -8.60
N GLU A 66 -16.14 35.09 -8.87
CA GLU A 66 -17.33 35.50 -8.12
C GLU A 66 -18.35 34.35 -8.04
N VAL A 67 -19.06 34.33 -6.91
CA VAL A 67 -20.11 33.36 -6.55
C VAL A 67 -21.22 33.37 -7.60
N GLY A 68 -21.08 32.53 -8.62
CA GLY A 68 -22.14 32.11 -9.51
C GLY A 68 -22.84 30.89 -8.92
N GLU A 69 -24.16 30.98 -8.78
CA GLU A 69 -25.06 29.95 -8.26
C GLU A 69 -24.65 28.53 -8.71
N VAL A 70 -24.40 27.65 -7.74
CA VAL A 70 -24.31 26.21 -7.95
C VAL A 70 -25.66 25.77 -8.51
N LYS A 71 -25.76 25.68 -9.83
CA LYS A 71 -26.82 24.92 -10.48
C LYS A 71 -26.61 23.48 -10.06
N THR A 72 -27.41 23.06 -9.09
CA THR A 72 -27.71 21.67 -8.82
C THR A 72 -27.88 20.94 -10.14
N ALA A 73 -26.99 20.00 -10.43
CA ALA A 73 -27.18 19.00 -11.46
C ALA A 73 -28.33 18.06 -11.04
N GLU A 74 -29.54 18.61 -11.00
CA GLU A 74 -30.77 17.86 -11.02
C GLU A 74 -31.10 17.56 -12.47
N ARG A 75 -30.84 16.31 -12.86
CA ARG A 75 -31.55 15.46 -13.85
C ARG A 75 -30.56 14.65 -14.68
N THR A 76 -30.04 13.60 -14.05
CA THR A 76 -29.92 12.32 -14.74
C THR A 76 -30.64 11.29 -13.89
N GLY A 77 -31.65 10.65 -14.49
CA GLY A 77 -32.50 9.68 -13.82
C GLY A 77 -31.67 8.54 -13.25
N GLU A 78 -32.02 8.13 -12.03
CA GLU A 78 -31.62 6.83 -11.51
C GLU A 78 -31.96 5.78 -12.57
N VAL A 79 -31.05 4.87 -12.86
CA VAL A 79 -31.41 3.65 -13.61
C VAL A 79 -32.24 2.81 -12.64
N THR A 80 -33.51 3.17 -12.48
CA THR A 80 -34.54 2.24 -12.06
C THR A 80 -34.55 1.14 -13.12
N GLY A 81 -34.47 -0.12 -12.69
CA GLY A 81 -34.54 -1.30 -13.57
C GLY A 81 -35.91 -1.49 -14.23
N GLU A 82 -36.45 -0.42 -14.80
CA GLU A 82 -37.68 -0.33 -15.60
C GLU A 82 -37.29 0.37 -16.92
N GLY A 83 -36.51 -0.32 -17.73
CA GLY A 83 -36.15 0.14 -19.07
C GLY A 83 -35.67 -1.06 -19.85
N ASP A 84 -36.50 -1.55 -20.77
CA ASP A 84 -36.07 -2.48 -21.79
C ASP A 84 -34.86 -1.84 -22.49
N GLY A 85 -33.72 -2.52 -22.55
CA GLY A 85 -32.41 -1.97 -22.98
C GLY A 85 -32.33 -1.63 -24.48
N LYS A 86 -33.31 -0.86 -24.98
CA LYS A 86 -33.50 -0.39 -26.36
C LYS A 86 -34.16 0.99 -26.39
N GLU A 87 -33.85 1.86 -25.44
CA GLU A 87 -34.01 3.29 -25.70
C GLU A 87 -32.69 3.77 -26.32
N ASP A 88 -32.76 4.16 -27.59
CA ASP A 88 -31.66 4.80 -28.32
C ASP A 88 -31.13 5.96 -27.47
N PHE A 89 -29.95 5.75 -26.90
CA PHE A 89 -29.25 6.72 -26.07
C PHE A 89 -29.01 7.98 -26.90
N ASP A 90 -29.56 9.12 -26.46
CA ASP A 90 -29.52 10.38 -27.19
C ASP A 90 -28.13 11.02 -27.08
N TRP A 91 -27.24 10.58 -27.99
CA TRP A 91 -25.82 10.93 -28.05
C TRP A 91 -25.56 12.43 -28.09
N ASP A 92 -26.44 13.19 -28.74
CA ASP A 92 -26.28 14.63 -28.91
C ASP A 92 -26.39 15.36 -27.55
N SER A 93 -27.31 14.93 -26.68
CA SER A 93 -27.50 15.55 -25.36
C SER A 93 -26.32 15.33 -24.40
N TYR A 94 -25.69 14.15 -24.42
CA TYR A 94 -24.53 13.83 -23.59
C TYR A 94 -23.24 14.53 -24.08
N LEU A 95 -23.15 14.75 -25.39
CA LEU A 95 -22.04 15.47 -26.02
C LEU A 95 -22.14 16.99 -25.80
N GLU A 96 -23.34 17.57 -25.75
CA GLU A 96 -23.55 19.00 -25.46
C GLU A 96 -23.25 19.38 -24.01
N ASP A 97 -23.55 18.52 -23.03
CA ASP A 97 -23.38 18.83 -21.60
C ASP A 97 -21.90 18.81 -21.15
N TYR A 98 -20.99 18.24 -21.97
CA TYR A 98 -19.56 18.05 -21.67
C TYR A 98 -18.61 18.63 -22.75
N GLY A 99 -19.04 19.65 -23.50
CA GLY A 99 -18.21 20.35 -24.47
C GLY A 99 -16.98 21.03 -23.82
N PRO A 100 -15.76 20.91 -24.36
CA PRO A 100 -14.55 21.41 -23.70
C PRO A 100 -14.40 22.93 -23.83
N MET A 101 -14.11 23.59 -22.70
CA MET A 101 -13.39 24.87 -22.69
C MET A 101 -12.04 24.65 -23.38
N ARG A 102 -11.75 25.39 -24.46
CA ARG A 102 -10.46 25.31 -25.16
C ARG A 102 -9.35 25.81 -24.24
N VAL A 103 -8.49 24.90 -23.80
CA VAL A 103 -7.20 25.23 -23.18
C VAL A 103 -6.14 25.00 -24.25
N THR A 104 -5.43 26.08 -24.59
CA THR A 104 -4.24 26.04 -25.45
C THR A 104 -3.09 25.46 -24.64
N TYR A 105 -2.51 24.35 -25.10
CA TYR A 105 -1.28 23.80 -24.54
C TYR A 105 -0.10 24.60 -25.06
N ASP A 106 0.59 25.30 -24.17
CA ASP A 106 1.98 25.70 -24.38
C ASP A 106 2.83 24.58 -23.79
N ARG A 107 3.65 23.94 -24.63
CA ARG A 107 4.44 22.77 -24.24
C ARG A 107 5.83 23.26 -23.88
N GLU A 108 6.04 23.55 -22.60
CA GLU A 108 7.40 23.64 -22.07
C GLU A 108 7.94 22.22 -21.91
N GLU A 109 9.07 21.95 -22.58
CA GLU A 109 9.83 20.71 -22.42
C GLU A 109 10.47 20.73 -21.03
N ASP A 110 9.79 20.10 -20.06
CA ASP A 110 10.34 20.00 -18.72
C ASP A 110 11.52 19.05 -18.68
N GLU A 111 12.59 19.56 -18.07
CA GLU A 111 13.86 18.89 -17.85
C GLU A 111 13.66 17.59 -17.05
N GLY A 112 14.61 16.65 -17.17
CA GLY A 112 14.49 15.29 -16.62
C GLY A 112 14.16 15.22 -15.12
N PRO A 113 13.92 14.01 -14.58
CA PRO A 113 13.33 13.81 -13.25
C PRO A 113 14.05 14.64 -12.18
N SER A 114 13.27 15.48 -11.46
CA SER A 114 13.72 16.33 -10.35
C SER A 114 14.66 15.57 -9.40
N TRP A 115 15.73 16.23 -8.93
CA TRP A 115 16.64 15.65 -7.95
C TRP A 115 15.94 15.15 -6.67
N GLU A 116 14.74 15.65 -6.38
CA GLU A 116 13.90 15.22 -5.26
C GLU A 116 13.25 13.83 -5.49
N ASN A 117 13.04 13.44 -6.75
CA ASN A 117 12.55 12.11 -7.13
C ASN A 117 13.65 11.04 -7.13
N MET A 118 14.90 11.43 -6.88
CA MET A 118 16.01 10.49 -6.73
C MET A 118 15.99 9.94 -5.29
N LEU A 119 15.00 9.10 -4.98
CA LEU A 119 14.91 8.44 -3.67
C LEU A 119 16.23 7.70 -3.37
N SER A 120 16.94 8.14 -2.34
CA SER A 120 18.08 7.41 -1.80
C SER A 120 17.57 6.13 -1.14
N ARG A 121 17.84 4.96 -1.73
CA ARG A 121 17.63 3.69 -1.03
C ARG A 121 18.49 3.68 0.23
N LYS A 122 17.87 3.46 1.39
CA LYS A 122 18.63 3.22 2.62
C LYS A 122 19.39 1.89 2.48
N THR A 123 20.61 1.84 3.01
CA THR A 123 21.44 0.63 3.00
C THR A 123 20.78 -0.45 3.84
N THR A 124 20.53 -1.62 3.27
CA THR A 124 20.01 -2.78 4.01
C THR A 124 21.09 -3.39 4.91
N LEU A 125 20.70 -4.21 5.89
CA LEU A 125 21.63 -4.93 6.77
C LEU A 125 22.60 -5.78 5.95
N THR A 126 22.05 -6.49 4.96
CA THR A 126 22.81 -7.34 4.05
C THR A 126 23.79 -6.53 3.22
N ASP A 127 23.40 -5.37 2.70
CA ASP A 127 24.31 -4.50 1.92
C ASP A 127 25.45 -3.96 2.78
N HIS A 128 25.15 -3.55 4.01
CA HIS A 128 26.14 -3.07 4.97
C HIS A 128 27.18 -4.14 5.30
N LEU A 129 26.72 -5.37 5.59
CA LEU A 129 27.61 -6.48 5.91
C LEU A 129 28.40 -6.97 4.70
N MET A 130 27.80 -6.97 3.51
CA MET A 130 28.48 -7.30 2.26
C MET A 130 29.60 -6.29 1.97
N TRP A 131 29.36 -5.00 2.21
CA TRP A 131 30.38 -3.96 2.11
C TRP A 131 31.54 -4.20 3.09
N GLN A 132 31.24 -4.53 4.35
CA GLN A 132 32.26 -4.87 5.37
C GLN A 132 33.04 -6.14 5.02
N LEU A 133 32.36 -7.16 4.51
CA LEU A 133 32.99 -8.39 4.04
C LEU A 133 33.98 -8.08 2.90
N GLY A 134 33.60 -7.18 1.98
CA GLY A 134 34.48 -6.71 0.90
C GLY A 134 35.73 -5.97 1.37
N LEU A 135 35.67 -5.28 2.52
CA LEU A 135 36.81 -4.61 3.15
C LEU A 135 37.73 -5.56 3.92
N SER A 136 37.21 -6.71 4.33
CA SER A 136 37.94 -7.70 5.10
C SER A 136 38.93 -8.51 4.26
N ARG A 137 40.06 -8.91 4.85
CA ARG A 137 41.08 -9.75 4.20
C ARG A 137 40.75 -11.24 4.36
N LEU A 138 39.72 -11.70 3.65
CA LEU A 138 39.32 -13.10 3.60
C LEU A 138 39.81 -13.77 2.32
N SER A 139 40.06 -15.08 2.39
CA SER A 139 40.27 -15.90 1.20
C SER A 139 38.98 -16.02 0.37
N GLU A 140 39.08 -16.41 -0.90
CA GLU A 140 37.91 -16.53 -1.79
C GLU A 140 36.89 -17.57 -1.29
N ILE A 141 37.35 -18.61 -0.59
CA ILE A 141 36.49 -19.62 0.04
C ILE A 141 35.80 -19.03 1.28
N GLU A 142 36.56 -18.35 2.15
CA GLU A 142 35.98 -17.70 3.34
C GLU A 142 34.97 -16.60 2.97
N ARG A 143 35.21 -15.91 1.86
CA ARG A 143 34.28 -14.90 1.32
C ARG A 143 32.96 -15.54 0.91
N LYS A 144 32.98 -16.64 0.15
CA LYS A 144 31.76 -17.38 -0.22
C LYS A 144 30.98 -17.86 1.00
N ILE A 145 31.69 -18.37 2.01
CA ILE A 145 31.06 -18.77 3.29
C ILE A 145 30.40 -17.56 3.96
N GLY A 146 31.06 -16.40 3.98
CA GLY A 146 30.49 -15.21 4.60
C GLY A 146 29.32 -14.61 3.84
N GLU A 147 29.31 -14.70 2.51
CA GLU A 147 28.16 -14.34 1.67
C GLU A 147 26.94 -15.21 2.00
N GLU A 148 27.13 -16.53 2.18
CA GLU A 148 26.08 -17.45 2.63
C GLU A 148 25.60 -17.16 4.07
N ILE A 149 26.52 -16.82 4.99
CA ILE A 149 26.16 -16.45 6.37
C ILE A 149 25.30 -15.19 6.37
N ILE A 150 25.71 -14.14 5.63
CA ILE A 150 24.98 -12.87 5.55
C ILE A 150 23.60 -13.06 4.90
N GLY A 151 23.51 -13.93 3.89
CA GLY A 151 22.25 -14.26 3.23
C GLY A 151 21.24 -14.99 4.12
N ASN A 152 21.70 -15.68 5.17
CA ASN A 152 20.86 -16.44 6.11
C ASN A 152 20.61 -15.70 7.44
N LEU A 153 20.81 -14.39 7.47
CA LEU A 153 20.47 -13.55 8.63
C LEU A 153 18.99 -13.14 8.60
N ASP A 154 18.36 -13.18 9.76
CA ASP A 154 17.02 -12.63 9.95
C ASP A 154 17.09 -11.08 10.09
N SER A 155 15.96 -10.41 9.91
CA SER A 155 15.73 -8.97 10.15
C SER A 155 16.22 -8.49 11.51
N SER A 156 16.21 -9.37 12.51
CA SER A 156 16.68 -9.14 13.88
C SER A 156 18.20 -9.21 14.05
N GLY A 157 18.93 -9.72 13.05
CA GLY A 157 20.39 -9.90 13.04
C GLY A 157 20.88 -11.26 13.56
N TYR A 158 19.97 -12.20 13.85
CA TYR A 158 20.30 -13.58 14.26
C TYR A 158 20.51 -14.50 13.06
N LEU A 159 21.36 -15.52 13.24
CA LEU A 159 21.58 -16.55 12.23
C LEU A 159 20.48 -17.60 12.29
N ALA A 160 19.71 -17.76 11.21
CA ALA A 160 18.63 -18.74 11.15
C ALA A 160 19.12 -20.15 10.75
N ALA A 161 20.24 -20.23 10.01
CA ALA A 161 20.79 -21.48 9.49
C ALA A 161 21.84 -22.10 10.43
N THR A 162 21.98 -23.42 10.34
CA THR A 162 23.03 -24.16 11.05
C THR A 162 24.37 -24.12 10.29
N VAL A 163 25.47 -24.34 11.01
CA VAL A 163 26.83 -24.37 10.43
C VAL A 163 26.97 -25.47 9.37
N GLU A 164 26.22 -26.57 9.52
CA GLU A 164 26.21 -27.70 8.58
C GLU A 164 25.49 -27.35 7.27
N GLU A 165 24.33 -26.68 7.35
CA GLU A 165 23.58 -26.21 6.17
C GLU A 165 24.37 -25.21 5.34
N ILE A 166 25.16 -24.34 5.98
CA ILE A 166 26.04 -23.37 5.31
C ILE A 166 27.25 -24.07 4.66
N ALA A 167 27.69 -25.20 5.21
CA ALA A 167 28.85 -25.94 4.71
C ALA A 167 28.57 -26.74 3.43
N GLU A 168 27.35 -27.27 3.26
CA GLU A 168 26.91 -28.05 2.09
C GLU A 168 27.09 -27.34 0.74
N PRO A 169 26.57 -26.11 0.52
CA PRO A 169 26.67 -25.43 -0.76
C PRO A 169 28.10 -25.03 -1.12
N VAL A 170 28.91 -24.67 -0.11
CA VAL A 170 30.31 -24.21 -0.32
C VAL A 170 31.31 -25.38 -0.37
N LYS A 171 30.89 -26.60 -0.01
CA LYS A 171 31.76 -27.79 0.13
C LYS A 171 32.97 -27.52 1.03
N ALA A 172 32.75 -26.75 2.10
CA ALA A 172 33.78 -26.43 3.08
C ALA A 172 33.65 -27.33 4.31
N SER A 173 34.71 -27.44 5.12
CA SER A 173 34.60 -28.10 6.42
C SER A 173 33.89 -27.19 7.42
N PRO A 174 33.10 -27.75 8.36
CA PRO A 174 32.38 -26.96 9.37
C PRO A 174 33.33 -26.11 10.23
N GLU A 175 34.56 -26.57 10.47
CA GLU A 175 35.58 -25.81 11.19
C GLU A 175 35.98 -24.49 10.51
N VAL A 176 35.96 -24.44 9.18
CA VAL A 176 36.26 -23.20 8.45
C VAL A 176 35.07 -22.24 8.55
N VAL A 177 33.84 -22.77 8.51
CA VAL A 177 32.62 -21.98 8.68
C VAL A 177 32.59 -21.33 10.06
N GLU A 178 32.95 -22.04 11.13
CA GLU A 178 33.03 -21.46 12.48
C GLU A 178 34.06 -20.33 12.59
N LYS A 179 35.21 -20.45 11.91
CA LYS A 179 36.22 -19.39 11.87
C LYS A 179 35.73 -18.15 11.16
N VAL A 180 35.01 -18.31 10.05
CA VAL A 180 34.43 -17.19 9.30
C VAL A 180 33.30 -16.55 10.09
N LEU A 181 32.44 -17.36 10.71
CA LEU A 181 31.37 -16.88 11.58
C LEU A 181 31.92 -16.02 12.72
N ALA A 182 32.98 -16.46 13.39
CA ALA A 182 33.63 -15.68 14.45
C ALA A 182 34.15 -14.33 13.96
N LYS A 183 34.66 -14.24 12.72
CA LYS A 183 35.07 -12.97 12.11
C LYS A 183 33.87 -12.08 11.78
N ILE A 184 32.76 -12.65 11.30
CA ILE A 184 31.54 -11.90 10.99
C ILE A 184 30.88 -11.36 12.26
N GLN A 185 30.96 -12.09 13.38
CA GLN A 185 30.47 -11.63 14.68
C GLN A 185 31.23 -10.40 15.22
N GLU A 186 32.43 -10.12 14.71
CA GLU A 186 33.21 -8.92 15.04
C GLU A 186 32.84 -7.70 14.16
N PHE A 187 31.96 -7.88 13.16
CA PHE A 187 31.50 -6.79 12.31
C PHE A 187 30.53 -5.85 13.06
N ASP A 188 30.30 -4.67 12.49
CA ASP A 188 29.41 -3.65 13.05
C ASP A 188 28.03 -3.72 12.36
N PRO A 189 26.91 -3.78 13.10
CA PRO A 189 26.76 -3.75 14.56
C PRO A 189 27.23 -4.99 15.36
N PRO A 190 27.77 -4.79 16.58
CA PRO A 190 28.29 -5.88 17.40
C PRO A 190 27.17 -6.85 17.80
N GLY A 191 27.47 -8.15 17.73
CA GLY A 191 26.50 -9.20 18.06
C GLY A 191 25.58 -9.65 16.92
N ILE A 192 25.86 -9.24 15.67
CA ILE A 192 25.27 -9.85 14.48
C ILE A 192 25.74 -11.31 14.33
N ALA A 193 24.93 -12.14 13.67
CA ALA A 193 25.23 -13.54 13.37
C ALA A 193 25.44 -14.39 14.63
N ALA A 194 24.82 -13.97 15.75
CA ALA A 194 24.67 -14.78 16.94
C ALA A 194 23.61 -15.86 16.69
N ARG A 195 23.81 -17.05 17.27
CA ARG A 195 22.80 -18.13 17.27
C ARG A 195 21.80 -17.96 18.40
N ASP A 196 22.26 -17.42 19.51
CA ASP A 196 21.49 -17.19 20.73
C ASP A 196 21.70 -15.78 21.27
N LEU A 197 20.74 -15.27 22.05
CA LEU A 197 20.87 -14.01 22.79
C LEU A 197 22.13 -13.99 23.68
N LYS A 198 22.51 -15.15 24.22
CA LYS A 198 23.75 -15.31 25.00
C LYS A 198 24.99 -15.00 24.17
N GLU A 199 25.08 -15.53 22.95
CA GLU A 199 26.20 -15.26 22.05
C GLU A 199 26.22 -13.79 21.63
N CYS A 200 25.05 -13.21 21.35
CA CYS A 200 24.90 -11.80 20.98
C CYS A 200 25.46 -10.86 22.07
N LEU A 201 24.96 -11.01 23.30
CA LEU A 201 25.39 -10.18 24.44
C LEU A 201 26.86 -10.41 24.80
N MET A 202 27.37 -11.65 24.64
CA MET A 202 28.79 -11.94 24.86
C MET A 202 29.67 -11.28 23.81
N ALA A 203 29.27 -11.27 22.53
CA ALA A 203 29.99 -10.59 21.47
C ALA A 203 30.02 -9.08 21.73
N GLN A 204 28.89 -8.49 22.12
CA GLN A 204 28.82 -7.07 22.50
C GLN A 204 29.67 -6.73 23.73
N ALA A 205 29.64 -7.56 24.77
CA ALA A 205 30.46 -7.38 25.97
C ALA A 205 31.96 -7.42 25.66
N LYS A 206 32.40 -8.30 24.76
CA LYS A 206 33.80 -8.37 24.29
C LYS A 206 34.23 -7.09 23.59
N VAL A 207 33.41 -6.57 22.69
CA VAL A 207 33.71 -5.33 21.92
C VAL A 207 33.76 -4.11 22.83
N LEU A 208 32.87 -4.04 23.83
CA LEU A 208 32.85 -2.96 24.82
C LEU A 208 34.04 -3.00 25.80
N GLY A 209 34.88 -4.04 25.75
CA GLY A 209 36.08 -4.15 26.59
C GLY A 209 35.76 -4.30 28.08
N VAL A 210 34.51 -4.61 28.44
CA VAL A 210 34.10 -4.82 29.82
C VAL A 210 34.47 -6.25 30.21
N GLN A 211 35.76 -6.50 30.43
CA GLN A 211 36.27 -7.75 31.01
C GLN A 211 35.96 -7.81 32.51
N ASN A 212 34.72 -7.56 32.89
CA ASN A 212 34.27 -7.81 34.25
C ASN A 212 33.77 -9.26 34.29
N PRO A 213 34.46 -10.18 35.00
CA PRO A 213 34.08 -11.60 35.05
C PRO A 213 32.64 -11.81 35.52
N LEU A 214 32.12 -10.85 36.28
CA LEU A 214 30.74 -10.82 36.74
C LEU A 214 29.74 -10.75 35.59
N ILE A 215 29.97 -9.90 34.59
CA ILE A 215 29.03 -9.71 33.47
C ILE A 215 28.99 -10.98 32.62
N GLU A 216 30.15 -11.57 32.31
CA GLU A 216 30.22 -12.83 31.55
C GLU A 216 29.51 -13.98 32.28
N THR A 217 29.68 -14.05 33.60
CA THR A 217 29.04 -15.10 34.40
C THR A 217 27.52 -14.89 34.47
N ILE A 218 27.07 -13.64 34.61
CA ILE A 218 25.65 -13.28 34.60
C ILE A 218 25.00 -13.65 33.26
N ILE A 219 25.65 -13.34 32.13
CA ILE A 219 25.11 -13.63 30.79
C ILE A 219 25.07 -15.15 30.53
N ARG A 220 26.09 -15.90 30.95
CA ARG A 220 26.17 -17.36 30.73
C ARG A 220 25.12 -18.14 31.53
N GLU A 221 25.02 -17.85 32.83
CA GLU A 221 24.30 -18.70 33.79
C GLU A 221 22.99 -18.09 34.31
N HIS A 222 22.82 -16.76 34.31
CA HIS A 222 21.72 -16.06 35.00
C HIS A 222 20.82 -15.21 34.10
N LEU A 223 20.76 -15.48 32.80
CA LEU A 223 19.89 -14.75 31.87
C LEU A 223 18.40 -14.83 32.25
N HIS A 224 17.93 -16.00 32.70
CA HIS A 224 16.52 -16.18 33.12
C HIS A 224 16.18 -15.45 34.44
N ASP A 225 17.16 -15.39 35.35
CA ASP A 225 17.02 -14.64 36.60
C ASP A 225 16.99 -13.11 36.33
N LEU A 226 17.62 -12.66 35.23
CA LEU A 226 17.61 -11.29 34.71
C LEU A 226 16.24 -10.92 34.12
N GLU A 227 15.64 -11.78 33.28
CA GLU A 227 14.29 -11.59 32.72
C GLU A 227 13.23 -11.42 33.81
N THR A 228 13.34 -12.23 34.86
CA THR A 228 12.41 -12.23 36.01
C THR A 228 12.71 -11.15 37.05
N LYS A 229 13.74 -10.29 36.83
CA LYS A 229 14.20 -9.23 37.74
C LYS A 229 14.55 -9.72 39.16
N ASN A 230 14.99 -10.96 39.29
CA ASN A 230 15.31 -11.59 40.57
C ASN A 230 16.76 -11.34 41.01
N TYR A 231 17.13 -10.07 41.20
CA TYR A 231 18.51 -9.65 41.52
C TYR A 231 19.04 -10.24 42.84
N ASN A 232 18.16 -10.52 43.80
CA ASN A 232 18.52 -11.14 45.07
C ASN A 232 19.02 -12.59 44.91
N ASN A 233 18.51 -13.33 43.93
CA ASN A 233 18.96 -14.70 43.68
C ASN A 233 20.33 -14.71 43.01
N ILE A 234 20.56 -13.77 42.09
CA ILE A 234 21.85 -13.57 41.43
C ILE A 234 22.92 -13.20 42.48
N ALA A 235 22.61 -12.29 43.41
CA ALA A 235 23.50 -11.91 44.50
C ALA A 235 23.88 -13.07 45.41
N LYS A 236 22.92 -13.92 45.77
CA LYS A 236 23.16 -15.09 46.61
C LYS A 236 24.01 -16.16 45.91
N LYS A 237 23.77 -16.40 44.62
CA LYS A 237 24.52 -17.40 43.85
C LYS A 237 25.97 -16.97 43.59
N LEU A 238 26.16 -15.70 43.19
CA LEU A 238 27.50 -15.16 42.89
C LEU A 238 28.29 -14.74 44.13
N LYS A 239 27.64 -14.56 45.29
CA LYS A 239 28.25 -14.06 46.54
C LYS A 239 28.91 -12.69 46.38
N VAL A 240 28.29 -11.83 45.58
CA VAL A 240 28.75 -10.46 45.27
C VAL A 240 27.76 -9.47 45.88
N PRO A 241 28.22 -8.29 46.36
CA PRO A 241 27.32 -7.27 46.87
C PRO A 241 26.31 -6.82 45.80
N LEU A 242 25.13 -6.43 46.26
CA LEU A 242 24.00 -6.08 45.39
C LEU A 242 24.30 -4.83 44.53
N THR A 243 25.19 -3.94 45.00
CA THR A 243 25.65 -2.75 44.27
C THR A 243 26.33 -3.11 42.95
N ASP A 244 27.29 -4.02 42.99
CA ASP A 244 28.12 -4.36 41.83
C ASP A 244 27.30 -5.11 40.77
N ILE A 245 26.25 -5.81 41.21
CA ILE A 245 25.30 -6.49 40.32
C ILE A 245 24.39 -5.48 39.63
N LEU A 246 23.92 -4.45 40.35
CA LEU A 246 23.13 -3.38 39.75
C LEU A 246 23.95 -2.62 38.69
N ASP A 247 25.22 -2.36 38.95
CA ASP A 247 26.13 -1.74 37.97
C ASP A 247 26.32 -2.64 36.73
N ALA A 248 26.50 -3.96 36.95
CA ALA A 248 26.58 -4.94 35.86
C ALA A 248 25.28 -5.00 35.04
N ILE A 249 24.11 -4.97 35.69
CA ILE A 249 22.80 -4.99 35.03
C ILE A 249 22.57 -3.70 34.25
N PHE A 250 22.97 -2.56 34.79
CA PHE A 250 22.85 -1.28 34.09
C PHE A 250 23.64 -1.29 32.77
N LEU A 251 24.84 -1.89 32.78
CA LEU A 251 25.63 -2.10 31.55
C LEU A 251 24.95 -3.08 30.59
N ILE A 252 24.42 -4.21 31.10
CA ILE A 252 23.71 -5.19 30.26
C ILE A 252 22.45 -4.60 29.64
N SER A 253 21.71 -3.78 30.39
CA SER A 253 20.49 -3.12 29.90
C SER A 253 20.74 -2.10 28.80
N ARG A 254 21.98 -1.64 28.63
CA ARG A 254 22.37 -0.71 27.57
C ARG A 254 22.82 -1.43 26.30
N MET A 255 23.03 -2.74 26.37
CA MET A 255 23.35 -3.57 25.21
C MET A 255 22.09 -3.84 24.39
N ASP A 256 22.23 -3.87 23.06
CA ASP A 256 21.10 -4.02 22.13
C ASP A 256 20.85 -5.49 21.81
N PRO A 257 19.73 -6.09 22.25
CA PRO A 257 19.47 -7.52 22.01
C PRO A 257 19.11 -7.85 20.55
N LYS A 258 18.90 -6.85 19.69
CA LYS A 258 18.50 -7.00 18.28
C LYS A 258 19.20 -5.96 17.40
N PRO A 259 20.50 -6.14 17.10
CA PRO A 259 21.28 -5.15 16.35
C PRO A 259 20.79 -4.94 14.91
N GLY A 260 20.11 -5.93 14.30
CA GLY A 260 19.64 -5.85 12.91
C GLY A 260 18.48 -4.87 12.67
N LEU A 261 17.73 -4.51 13.71
CA LEU A 261 16.54 -3.65 13.57
C LEU A 261 16.85 -2.24 13.05
N VAL A 262 18.06 -1.72 13.29
CA VAL A 262 18.47 -0.39 12.80
C VAL A 262 18.47 -0.33 11.27
N TYR A 263 18.66 -1.46 10.62
CA TYR A 263 18.76 -1.60 9.17
C TYR A 263 17.53 -2.25 8.53
N SER A 264 16.54 -2.62 9.35
CA SER A 264 15.26 -3.13 8.86
C SER A 264 14.38 -1.94 8.51
N ASP A 265 14.13 -1.75 7.21
CA ASP A 265 13.22 -0.73 6.70
C ASP A 265 11.81 -1.34 6.52
N GLU A 266 11.28 -1.96 7.58
CA GLU A 266 9.83 -2.12 7.69
C GLU A 266 9.25 -0.75 8.06
N GLY A 267 9.21 0.14 7.07
CA GLY A 267 8.49 1.40 7.19
C GLY A 267 7.05 1.11 7.62
N PRO A 268 6.46 1.96 8.48
CA PRO A 268 5.07 1.78 8.88
C PRO A 268 4.19 1.72 7.63
N GLN A 269 3.46 0.61 7.46
CA GLN A 269 2.48 0.49 6.40
C GLN A 269 1.30 1.42 6.73
N TYR A 270 1.22 2.54 6.01
CA TYR A 270 0.09 3.45 6.14
C TYR A 270 -1.09 2.88 5.37
N ILE A 271 -2.22 2.70 6.08
CA ILE A 271 -3.50 2.38 5.43
C ILE A 271 -4.05 3.69 4.88
N ILE A 272 -4.13 3.80 3.55
CA ILE A 272 -4.75 4.94 2.87
C ILE A 272 -6.27 4.77 2.97
N PRO A 273 -7.01 5.68 3.63
CA PRO A 273 -8.45 5.56 3.75
C PRO A 273 -9.15 5.96 2.45
N ASP A 274 -10.32 5.37 2.19
CA ASP A 274 -11.18 5.72 1.05
C ASP A 274 -11.95 7.04 1.28
N VAL A 275 -12.21 7.40 2.54
CA VAL A 275 -12.99 8.58 2.91
C VAL A 275 -12.39 9.27 4.12
N PHE A 276 -12.27 10.59 4.05
CA PHE A 276 -11.90 11.46 5.16
C PHE A 276 -13.14 12.15 5.72
N VAL A 277 -13.26 12.19 7.04
CA VAL A 277 -14.34 12.89 7.74
C VAL A 277 -13.72 13.95 8.64
N PHE A 278 -14.01 15.21 8.33
CA PHE A 278 -13.51 16.36 9.08
C PHE A 278 -14.63 17.01 9.86
N LYS A 279 -14.41 17.31 11.15
CA LYS A 279 -15.34 18.14 11.93
C LYS A 279 -15.04 19.61 11.66
N VAL A 280 -15.96 20.30 11.00
CA VAL A 280 -15.88 21.74 10.78
C VAL A 280 -17.00 22.40 11.58
N SER A 281 -16.63 23.10 12.64
CA SER A 281 -17.58 23.61 13.65
C SER A 281 -18.39 22.48 14.30
N ASP A 282 -19.68 22.37 13.98
CA ASP A 282 -20.61 21.38 14.52
C ASP A 282 -21.11 20.39 13.45
N GLU A 283 -20.55 20.46 12.24
CA GLU A 283 -20.91 19.60 11.12
C GLU A 283 -19.72 18.76 10.66
N TYR A 284 -20.01 17.53 10.25
CA TYR A 284 -19.03 16.62 9.68
C TYR A 284 -19.02 16.75 8.16
N LYS A 285 -17.90 17.22 7.61
CA LYS A 285 -17.64 17.29 6.17
C LYS A 285 -16.95 16.02 5.72
N ILE A 286 -17.56 15.33 4.77
CA ILE A 286 -17.06 14.09 4.18
C ILE A 286 -16.33 14.43 2.87
N ILE A 287 -15.09 13.97 2.73
CA ILE A 287 -14.26 14.14 1.54
C ILE A 287 -13.85 12.75 1.07
N LEU A 288 -14.18 12.40 -0.17
CA LEU A 288 -13.74 11.14 -0.77
C LEU A 288 -12.26 11.24 -1.15
N ASN A 289 -11.53 10.15 -0.95
CA ASN A 289 -10.14 10.06 -1.37
C ASN A 289 -10.05 9.57 -2.82
N ASP A 290 -9.86 10.50 -3.74
CA ASP A 290 -9.65 10.20 -5.16
C ASP A 290 -8.15 10.17 -5.55
N GLU A 291 -7.24 10.34 -4.59
CA GLU A 291 -5.80 10.47 -4.82
C GLU A 291 -5.21 9.15 -5.30
N GLY A 292 -4.94 9.00 -6.60
CA GLY A 292 -4.35 7.81 -7.22
C GLY A 292 -5.34 6.93 -8.01
N LEU A 293 -6.58 7.39 -8.22
CA LEU A 293 -7.44 6.84 -9.26
C LEU A 293 -7.23 7.60 -10.58
N PRO A 294 -7.03 6.90 -11.71
CA PRO A 294 -6.85 7.56 -12.99
C PRO A 294 -8.13 8.31 -13.39
N ARG A 295 -7.99 9.55 -13.84
CA ARG A 295 -9.12 10.37 -14.28
C ARG A 295 -9.55 10.00 -15.69
N LEU A 296 -10.33 8.95 -15.83
CA LEU A 296 -10.75 8.47 -17.16
C LEU A 296 -11.52 9.53 -17.97
N ARG A 297 -11.06 9.78 -19.19
CA ARG A 297 -11.76 10.58 -20.21
C ARG A 297 -11.89 9.77 -21.51
N ILE A 298 -12.88 10.14 -22.31
CA ILE A 298 -13.05 9.59 -23.66
C ILE A 298 -12.21 10.44 -24.61
N SER A 299 -11.34 9.79 -25.39
CA SER A 299 -10.49 10.43 -26.39
C SER A 299 -11.30 11.28 -27.38
N ASN A 300 -10.83 12.52 -27.59
CA ASN A 300 -11.47 13.45 -28.53
C ASN A 300 -11.31 13.01 -29.99
N PHE A 301 -10.22 12.29 -30.32
CA PHE A 301 -9.94 11.82 -31.67
C PHE A 301 -11.06 10.91 -32.21
N TYR A 302 -11.55 10.00 -31.37
CA TYR A 302 -12.63 9.09 -31.75
C TYR A 302 -14.01 9.75 -31.70
N ARG A 303 -14.19 10.83 -30.93
CA ARG A 303 -15.40 11.66 -30.98
C ARG A 303 -15.53 12.38 -32.32
N GLU A 304 -14.43 12.89 -32.87
CA GLU A 304 -14.43 13.53 -34.19
C GLU A 304 -14.69 12.53 -35.33
N ILE A 305 -14.21 11.28 -35.22
CA ILE A 305 -14.49 10.22 -36.21
C ILE A 305 -15.97 9.78 -36.20
N LEU A 306 -16.64 9.88 -35.04
CA LEU A 306 -18.08 9.60 -34.92
C LEU A 306 -18.96 10.77 -35.39
N GLY A 307 -18.57 12.02 -35.08
CA GLY A 307 -19.28 13.23 -35.50
C GLY A 307 -19.00 13.63 -36.95
N GLY A 308 -17.84 13.24 -37.50
CA GLY A 308 -17.44 13.44 -38.88
C GLY A 308 -18.06 12.38 -39.79
N ALA A 309 -19.21 12.71 -40.39
CA ALA A 309 -19.74 11.97 -41.52
C ALA A 309 -18.84 12.15 -42.76
N SER A 310 -17.75 11.39 -42.86
CA SER A 310 -17.06 11.20 -44.15
C SER A 310 -17.47 9.86 -44.75
N GLU A 311 -18.26 9.97 -45.82
CA GLU A 311 -18.65 8.89 -46.72
C GLU A 311 -17.42 8.13 -47.23
N GLY A 312 -17.31 6.86 -46.85
CA GLY A 312 -16.29 5.91 -47.28
C GLY A 312 -16.78 4.47 -47.06
N PRO A 313 -16.31 3.49 -47.85
CA PRO A 313 -17.02 2.26 -48.14
C PRO A 313 -17.18 1.36 -46.90
N THR A 314 -18.22 0.52 -46.95
CA THR A 314 -18.71 -0.58 -46.09
C THR A 314 -17.91 -0.99 -44.83
N SER A 315 -16.58 -0.97 -44.82
CA SER A 315 -15.75 -1.12 -43.61
C SER A 315 -15.94 0.01 -42.58
N ALA A 316 -16.45 1.18 -42.99
CA ALA A 316 -16.78 2.25 -42.06
C ALA A 316 -17.94 1.89 -41.12
N ASP A 317 -18.88 1.02 -41.51
CA ASP A 317 -20.03 0.65 -40.66
C ASP A 317 -19.64 -0.37 -39.59
N GLU A 318 -18.77 -1.33 -39.90
CA GLU A 318 -18.19 -2.26 -38.92
C GLU A 318 -17.26 -1.53 -37.94
N CYS A 319 -16.40 -0.64 -38.44
CA CYS A 319 -15.58 0.22 -37.58
C CYS A 319 -16.43 1.13 -36.69
N LYS A 320 -17.52 1.72 -37.21
CA LYS A 320 -18.46 2.52 -36.40
C LYS A 320 -19.19 1.69 -35.35
N LYS A 321 -19.59 0.45 -35.65
CA LYS A 321 -20.18 -0.47 -34.67
C LYS A 321 -19.19 -0.83 -33.57
N TYR A 322 -17.95 -1.14 -33.95
CA TYR A 322 -16.87 -1.43 -32.99
C TYR A 322 -16.58 -0.24 -32.07
N ILE A 323 -16.44 0.97 -32.63
CA ILE A 323 -16.23 2.19 -31.83
C ILE A 323 -17.43 2.44 -30.91
N LYS A 324 -18.67 2.26 -31.38
CA LYS A 324 -19.86 2.40 -30.55
C LYS A 324 -19.89 1.40 -29.38
N GLU A 325 -19.53 0.15 -29.62
CA GLU A 325 -19.47 -0.89 -28.58
C GLU A 325 -18.41 -0.57 -27.53
N ARG A 326 -17.20 -0.17 -27.95
CA ARG A 326 -16.12 0.24 -27.05
C ARG A 326 -16.46 1.52 -26.29
N LEU A 327 -17.21 2.44 -26.91
CA LEU A 327 -17.67 3.66 -26.25
C LEU A 327 -18.76 3.35 -25.22
N GLN A 328 -19.66 2.41 -25.51
CA GLN A 328 -20.63 1.91 -24.53
C GLN A 328 -19.94 1.26 -23.33
N SER A 329 -18.91 0.43 -23.55
CA SER A 329 -18.10 -0.15 -22.47
C SER A 329 -17.41 0.93 -21.63
N ALA A 330 -16.73 1.90 -22.27
CA ALA A 330 -16.05 3.00 -21.59
C ALA A 330 -17.01 3.87 -20.77
N THR A 331 -18.15 4.26 -21.36
CA THR A 331 -19.15 5.08 -20.65
C THR A 331 -19.81 4.34 -19.51
N TRP A 332 -20.04 3.03 -19.66
CA TRP A 332 -20.54 2.19 -18.58
C TRP A 332 -19.55 2.10 -17.41
N LEU A 333 -18.25 1.93 -17.70
CA LEU A 333 -17.19 1.92 -16.68
C LEU A 333 -17.12 3.26 -15.92
N ILE A 334 -17.08 4.39 -16.64
CA ILE A 334 -17.06 5.73 -16.04
C ILE A 334 -18.28 5.95 -15.14
N LYS A 335 -19.49 5.63 -15.62
CA LYS A 335 -20.72 5.75 -14.83
C LYS A 335 -20.70 4.85 -13.59
N SER A 336 -20.18 3.63 -13.72
CA SER A 336 -20.09 2.69 -12.60
C SER A 336 -19.13 3.18 -11.51
N ILE A 337 -18.01 3.80 -11.88
CA ILE A 337 -17.06 4.42 -10.94
C ILE A 337 -17.71 5.61 -10.22
N GLN A 338 -18.39 6.50 -10.96
CA GLN A 338 -19.11 7.63 -10.35
C GLN A 338 -20.24 7.17 -9.42
N GLN A 339 -20.97 6.12 -9.82
CA GLN A 339 -22.01 5.53 -8.98
C GLN A 339 -21.42 4.93 -7.70
N ARG A 340 -20.24 4.28 -7.78
CA ARG A 340 -19.50 3.82 -6.61
C ARG A 340 -19.16 4.97 -5.67
N GLN A 341 -18.52 6.03 -6.16
CA GLN A 341 -18.17 7.20 -5.36
C GLN A 341 -19.40 7.82 -4.67
N ARG A 342 -20.51 7.99 -5.41
CA ARG A 342 -21.76 8.53 -4.87
C ARG A 342 -22.37 7.61 -3.80
N THR A 343 -22.32 6.30 -4.00
CA THR A 343 -22.86 5.33 -3.05
C THR A 343 -22.03 5.31 -1.78
N ILE A 344 -20.70 5.28 -1.88
CA ILE A 344 -19.79 5.38 -0.74
C ILE A 344 -20.08 6.67 0.05
N PHE A 345 -20.17 7.82 -0.63
CA PHE A 345 -20.50 9.08 0.01
C PHE A 345 -21.83 9.03 0.78
N ARG A 346 -22.91 8.53 0.16
CA ARG A 346 -24.24 8.43 0.81
C ARG A 346 -24.24 7.48 1.99
N VAL A 347 -23.53 6.36 1.89
CA VAL A 347 -23.39 5.39 2.97
C VAL A 347 -22.61 6.01 4.13
N THR A 348 -21.47 6.66 3.85
CA THR A 348 -20.68 7.35 4.88
C THR A 348 -21.48 8.49 5.52
N GLU A 349 -22.23 9.27 4.75
CA GLU A 349 -23.12 10.31 5.27
C GLU A 349 -24.15 9.73 6.25
N SER A 350 -24.72 8.58 5.90
CA SER A 350 -25.67 7.88 6.77
C SER A 350 -24.98 7.38 8.04
N ILE A 351 -23.81 6.76 7.93
CA ILE A 351 -23.03 6.27 9.08
C ILE A 351 -22.70 7.42 10.04
N VAL A 352 -22.20 8.54 9.53
CA VAL A 352 -21.87 9.72 10.33
C VAL A 352 -23.11 10.30 11.01
N LYS A 353 -24.28 10.28 10.36
CA LYS A 353 -25.55 10.71 10.96
C LYS A 353 -25.99 9.79 12.11
N PHE A 354 -25.88 8.47 11.95
CA PHE A 354 -26.31 7.50 12.95
C PHE A 354 -25.32 7.34 14.11
N GLN A 355 -24.02 7.52 13.86
CA GLN A 355 -22.96 7.31 14.84
C GLN A 355 -22.29 8.61 15.32
N ARG A 356 -23.04 9.72 15.43
CA ARG A 356 -22.48 11.00 15.91
C ARG A 356 -21.80 10.89 17.27
N GLU A 357 -22.38 10.13 18.19
CA GLU A 357 -21.84 9.96 19.55
C GLU A 357 -20.43 9.33 19.54
N PHE A 358 -20.17 8.37 18.65
CA PHE A 358 -18.85 7.80 18.43
C PHE A 358 -17.85 8.83 17.89
N PHE A 359 -18.25 9.65 16.91
CA PHE A 359 -17.37 10.67 16.34
C PHE A 359 -17.09 11.84 17.31
N ASP A 360 -17.96 12.08 18.30
CA ASP A 360 -17.79 13.14 19.30
C ASP A 360 -17.03 12.68 20.55
N GLN A 361 -17.29 11.46 21.04
CA GLN A 361 -16.77 10.97 22.32
C GLN A 361 -15.73 9.84 22.18
N GLY A 362 -15.51 9.34 20.97
CA GLY A 362 -14.51 8.34 20.64
C GLY A 362 -15.00 6.89 20.73
N ILE A 363 -14.04 5.95 20.71
CA ILE A 363 -14.27 4.51 20.44
C ILE A 363 -15.18 3.82 21.47
N GLN A 364 -15.38 4.41 22.64
CA GLN A 364 -16.19 3.82 23.71
C GLN A 364 -17.71 4.00 23.51
N PHE A 365 -18.16 4.81 22.54
CA PHE A 365 -19.56 5.21 22.37
C PHE A 365 -20.17 4.75 21.03
N LEU A 366 -19.90 3.50 20.62
CA LEU A 366 -20.34 2.92 19.35
C LEU A 366 -21.66 2.14 19.44
#